data_AF-A0A6J5WZH8-F1
#
_entry.id   AF-A0A6J5WZH8-F1
#
_cell.length_a   1.000
_cell.length_b   1.000
_cell.length_c   1.000
_cell.angle_alpha   90.00
_cell.angle_beta   90.00
_cell.angle_gamma   90.00
#
_symmetry.space_group_name_H-M   'P 1'
#
loop_
_entity.id
_entity.type
_entity.pdbx_description
1 polymer ?
#
loop_
_entity_poly.entity_id
_entity_poly.type
_entity_poly.pdbx_seq_one_letter_code
_entity_poly.pdbx_strand_id
1 'polypeptide(L)'
;MFESKQAHLQFLVFLFLLYWHQIPIGAQVVGQEVEFDYRNGNEKGPEHWGELKKEWAACKYGKLQSPIDLSDGRATKVIPSLEDLQMSYKPCNATMKI
;
A
#
# COMPACT_ATOMS: atom_id res chain seq x y z
N MET A 1 5.46 -34.46 -47.97
CA MET A 1 4.64 -33.31 -48.44
C MET A 1 3.31 -33.17 -47.68
N PHE A 2 2.62 -34.27 -47.35
CA PHE A 2 1.36 -34.27 -46.58
C PHE A 2 1.53 -33.87 -45.10
N GLU A 3 2.55 -34.42 -44.43
CA GLU A 3 2.91 -34.12 -43.03
C GLU A 3 3.21 -32.63 -42.77
N SER A 4 3.93 -31.97 -43.68
CA SER A 4 4.24 -30.54 -43.57
C SER A 4 2.96 -29.69 -43.65
N LYS A 5 2.02 -30.03 -44.55
CA LYS A 5 0.73 -29.31 -44.65
C LYS A 5 -0.14 -29.50 -43.40
N GLN A 6 -0.10 -30.68 -42.79
CA GLN A 6 -0.79 -30.97 -41.53
C GLN A 6 -0.20 -30.16 -40.37
N ALA A 7 1.13 -30.09 -40.27
CA ALA A 7 1.81 -29.28 -39.26
C ALA A 7 1.56 -27.78 -39.44
N HIS A 8 1.53 -27.29 -40.69
CA HIS A 8 1.19 -25.89 -40.98
C HIS A 8 -0.27 -25.57 -40.61
N LEU A 9 -1.19 -26.50 -40.89
CA LEU A 9 -2.61 -26.31 -40.54
C LEU A 9 -2.80 -26.28 -39.01
N GLN A 10 -2.13 -27.19 -38.28
CA GLN A 10 -2.16 -27.20 -36.82
C GLN A 10 -1.56 -25.92 -36.22
N PHE A 11 -0.47 -25.42 -36.80
CA PHE A 11 0.17 -24.18 -36.37
C PHE A 11 -0.74 -22.96 -36.59
N LEU A 12 -1.42 -22.88 -37.74
CA LEU A 12 -2.36 -21.80 -38.04
C LEU A 12 -3.58 -21.81 -37.11
N VAL A 13 -4.12 -23.00 -36.81
CA VAL A 13 -5.21 -23.14 -35.83
C VAL A 13 -4.77 -22.69 -34.43
N PHE A 14 -3.55 -23.06 -34.01
CA PHE A 14 -3.02 -22.64 -32.71
C PHE A 14 -2.84 -21.12 -32.61
N LEU A 15 -2.32 -20.47 -33.67
CA LEU A 15 -2.22 -19.01 -33.73
C LEU A 15 -3.60 -18.33 -33.70
N PHE A 16 -4.60 -18.92 -34.36
CA PHE A 16 -5.96 -18.41 -34.34
C PHE A 16 -6.61 -18.52 -32.96
N LEU A 17 -6.35 -19.61 -32.24
CA LEU A 17 -6.80 -19.81 -30.85
C LEU A 17 -6.13 -18.80 -29.89
N LEU A 18 -4.84 -18.51 -30.08
CA LEU A 18 -4.13 -17.49 -29.31
C LEU A 18 -4.63 -16.06 -29.63
N TYR A 19 -4.98 -15.79 -30.88
CA TYR A 19 -5.56 -14.50 -31.31
C TYR A 19 -6.98 -14.30 -30.77
N TRP A 20 -7.77 -15.37 -30.69
CA TRP A 20 -9.12 -15.33 -30.13
C TRP A 20 -9.12 -15.23 -28.60
N HIS A 21 -8.06 -15.70 -27.93
CA HIS A 21 -7.87 -15.48 -26.52
C HIS A 21 -7.40 -14.03 -26.26
N GLN A 22 -8.30 -13.08 -26.48
CA GLN A 22 -8.16 -11.73 -25.95
C GLN A 22 -8.11 -11.84 -24.43
N ILE A 23 -6.90 -11.91 -23.84
CA ILE A 23 -6.73 -11.81 -22.40
C ILE A 23 -7.14 -10.37 -22.06
N PRO A 24 -8.25 -10.14 -21.35
CA PRO A 24 -8.56 -8.80 -20.92
C PRO A 24 -7.45 -8.39 -19.94
N ILE A 25 -6.54 -7.52 -20.39
CA ILE A 25 -5.68 -6.76 -19.49
C ILE A 25 -6.61 -5.75 -18.81
N GLY A 26 -7.32 -6.22 -17.80
CA GLY A 26 -8.07 -5.37 -16.90
C GLY A 26 -7.05 -4.58 -16.08
N ALA A 27 -6.64 -3.42 -16.58
CA ALA A 27 -6.07 -2.40 -15.72
C ALA A 27 -7.19 -1.87 -14.82
N GLN A 28 -7.53 -2.63 -13.78
CA GLN A 28 -8.34 -2.11 -12.69
C GLN A 28 -7.45 -1.16 -11.87
N VAL A 29 -7.24 0.06 -12.37
CA VAL A 29 -7.05 1.22 -11.48
C VAL A 29 -8.42 1.60 -10.95
N VAL A 30 -9.07 0.65 -10.28
CA VAL A 30 -10.20 0.96 -9.43
C VAL A 30 -9.52 1.39 -8.14
N GLY A 31 -9.41 2.69 -7.94
CA GLY A 31 -9.24 3.25 -6.61
C GLY A 31 -10.47 2.90 -5.79
N GLN A 32 -10.65 1.62 -5.46
CA GLN A 32 -11.51 1.23 -4.37
C GLN A 32 -10.94 1.97 -3.18
N GLU A 33 -11.73 2.86 -2.59
CA GLU A 33 -11.39 3.42 -1.29
C GLU A 33 -11.37 2.27 -0.29
N VAL A 34 -10.21 1.60 -0.19
CA VAL A 34 -9.98 0.61 0.83
C VAL A 34 -9.90 1.40 2.14
N GLU A 35 -10.95 1.24 2.92
CA GLU A 35 -11.07 1.83 4.25
C GLU A 35 -10.24 1.04 5.26
N PHE A 36 -9.77 1.73 6.28
CA PHE A 36 -9.05 1.17 7.41
C PHE A 36 -9.87 1.36 8.68
N ASP A 37 -9.66 0.52 9.68
CA ASP A 37 -10.25 0.69 11.00
C ASP A 37 -9.20 0.49 12.11
N TYR A 38 -9.65 0.66 13.36
CA TYR A 38 -8.80 0.60 14.55
C TYR A 38 -9.06 -0.64 15.42
N ARG A 39 -9.84 -1.60 14.93
CA ARG A 39 -10.20 -2.78 15.70
C ARG A 39 -9.07 -3.80 15.60
N ASN A 40 -8.46 -4.11 16.74
CA ASN A 40 -7.45 -5.16 16.82
C ASN A 40 -8.01 -6.51 16.35
N GLY A 41 -7.23 -7.22 15.55
CA GLY A 41 -7.55 -8.53 14.99
C GLY A 41 -8.47 -8.51 13.77
N ASN A 42 -8.82 -7.33 13.24
CA ASN A 42 -9.66 -7.22 12.05
C ASN A 42 -8.81 -7.13 10.78
N GLU A 43 -9.30 -7.63 9.65
CA GLU A 43 -8.59 -7.59 8.35
C GLU A 43 -8.27 -6.15 7.89
N LYS A 44 -9.01 -5.16 8.39
CA LYS A 44 -8.79 -3.73 8.14
C LYS A 44 -8.15 -3.00 9.33
N GLY A 45 -7.79 -3.75 10.38
CA GLY A 45 -7.21 -3.24 11.61
C GLY A 45 -5.76 -2.77 11.45
N PRO A 46 -5.20 -2.11 12.49
CA PRO A 46 -3.87 -1.50 12.45
C PRO A 46 -2.74 -2.44 12.02
N GLU A 47 -2.82 -3.70 12.41
CA GLU A 47 -1.85 -4.74 12.05
C GLU A 47 -1.79 -5.03 10.53
N HIS A 48 -2.84 -4.69 9.77
CA HIS A 48 -2.97 -4.98 8.34
C HIS A 48 -2.92 -3.72 7.45
N TRP A 49 -2.83 -2.51 8.00
CA TRP A 49 -2.89 -1.28 7.19
C TRP A 49 -1.89 -1.22 6.02
N GLY A 50 -0.68 -1.75 6.20
CA GLY A 50 0.32 -1.77 5.13
C GLY A 50 0.07 -2.79 4.01
N GLU A 51 -0.95 -3.64 4.15
CA GLU A 51 -1.40 -4.62 3.16
C GLU A 51 -2.62 -4.12 2.37
N LEU A 52 -3.35 -3.13 2.91
CA LEU A 52 -4.58 -2.59 2.31
C LEU A 52 -4.33 -1.81 1.01
N LYS A 53 -3.23 -1.04 0.95
CA LYS A 53 -2.84 -0.22 -0.20
C LYS A 53 -1.33 -0.20 -0.38
N LYS A 54 -0.88 -0.15 -1.63
CA LYS A 54 0.55 -0.09 -1.97
C LYS A 54 1.23 1.14 -1.38
N GLU A 55 0.52 2.26 -1.34
CA GLU A 55 1.00 3.54 -0.80
C GLU A 55 1.16 3.51 0.73
N TRP A 56 0.52 2.56 1.41
CA TRP A 56 0.55 2.41 2.87
C TRP A 56 1.60 1.41 3.36
N ALA A 57 2.46 0.90 2.47
CA ALA A 57 3.48 -0.10 2.77
C ALA A 57 4.40 0.30 3.96
N ALA A 58 4.58 1.60 4.23
CA ALA A 58 5.33 2.09 5.39
C ALA A 58 4.75 1.62 6.74
N CYS A 59 3.43 1.42 6.86
CA CYS A 59 2.81 0.90 8.07
C CYS A 59 3.29 -0.52 8.41
N LYS A 60 3.66 -1.32 7.39
CA LYS A 60 4.15 -2.70 7.55
C LYS A 60 5.68 -2.78 7.60
N TYR A 61 6.37 -2.03 6.73
CA TYR A 61 7.82 -2.18 6.54
C TYR A 61 8.65 -1.08 7.20
N GLY A 62 8.04 0.05 7.58
CA GLY A 62 8.70 1.17 8.24
C GLY A 62 9.31 0.76 9.58
N LYS A 63 10.54 1.24 9.84
CA LYS A 63 11.27 0.95 11.09
C LYS A 63 11.25 2.09 12.10
N LEU A 64 10.78 3.25 11.68
CA LEU A 64 10.67 4.48 12.47
C LEU A 64 9.21 4.93 12.44
N GLN A 65 8.32 4.11 13.02
CA GLN A 65 6.90 4.38 13.10
C GLN A 65 6.52 4.84 14.51
N SER A 66 5.42 5.59 14.59
CA SER A 66 4.81 6.07 15.82
C SER A 66 3.44 5.38 16.03
N PRO A 67 2.92 5.30 17.27
CA PRO A 67 3.52 5.77 18.53
C PRO A 67 4.66 4.86 19.02
N ILE A 68 5.46 5.38 19.96
CA ILE A 68 6.48 4.62 20.71
C ILE A 68 6.25 4.76 22.21
N ASP A 69 6.78 3.81 22.98
CA ASP A 69 6.81 3.87 24.44
C ASP A 69 7.89 4.87 24.90
N LEU A 70 7.46 5.88 25.68
CA LEU A 70 8.30 6.97 26.21
C LEU A 70 8.65 6.78 27.70
N SER A 71 8.63 5.55 28.22
CA SER A 71 9.04 5.26 29.59
C SER A 71 10.51 5.66 29.88
N ASP A 72 10.77 6.16 31.09
CA ASP A 72 12.09 6.68 31.50
C ASP A 72 13.24 5.69 31.26
N GLY A 73 12.97 4.39 31.45
CA GLY A 73 13.96 3.33 31.22
C GLY A 73 14.38 3.13 29.76
N ARG A 74 13.64 3.70 28.79
CA ARG A 74 13.98 3.66 27.36
C ARG A 74 14.75 4.89 26.89
N ALA A 75 14.73 5.98 27.64
CA ALA A 75 15.45 7.20 27.30
C ALA A 75 16.96 6.99 27.51
N THR A 76 17.70 6.75 26.43
CA THR A 76 19.15 6.47 26.49
C THR A 76 20.02 7.72 26.56
N LYS A 77 19.45 8.89 26.29
CA LYS A 77 20.18 10.16 26.26
C LYS A 77 19.30 11.30 26.72
N VAL A 78 19.73 11.95 27.80
CA VAL A 78 19.20 13.26 28.21
C VAL A 78 20.16 14.31 27.67
N ILE A 79 19.65 15.25 26.86
CA ILE A 79 20.44 16.36 26.33
C ILE A 79 20.03 17.61 27.13
N PRO A 80 20.81 18.00 28.15
CA PRO A 80 20.44 19.11 29.05
C PRO A 80 20.52 20.50 28.39
N SER A 81 21.08 20.59 27.17
CA SER A 81 21.33 21.85 26.46
C SER A 81 20.32 22.15 25.36
N LEU A 82 19.17 21.47 25.33
CA LEU A 82 18.08 21.88 24.45
C LEU A 82 17.50 23.16 25.05
N GLU A 83 17.65 24.27 24.34
CA GLU A 83 16.92 25.49 24.63
C GLU A 83 15.41 25.17 24.66
N ASP A 84 14.66 25.87 25.50
CA ASP A 84 13.21 25.66 25.62
C ASP A 84 12.54 25.74 24.24
N LEU A 85 11.49 24.93 24.04
CA LEU A 85 10.74 24.94 22.79
C LEU A 85 10.14 26.34 22.55
N GLN A 86 10.71 27.09 21.62
CA GLN A 86 10.19 28.40 21.24
C GLN A 86 8.92 28.25 20.39
N MET A 87 7.77 28.61 20.96
CA MET A 87 6.48 28.56 20.29
C MET A 87 6.03 29.97 19.90
N SER A 88 5.72 30.20 18.63
CA SER A 88 5.24 31.49 18.12
C SER A 88 4.01 31.33 17.23
N TYR A 89 3.07 30.46 17.61
CA TYR A 89 1.84 30.24 16.86
C TYR A 89 0.91 31.45 16.93
N LYS A 90 0.16 31.69 15.86
CA LYS A 90 -0.84 32.77 15.77
C LYS A 90 -2.23 32.18 15.55
N PRO A 91 -3.28 32.78 16.15
CA PRO A 91 -4.65 32.37 15.87
C PRO A 91 -4.98 32.48 14.37
N CYS A 92 -5.74 31.52 13.86
CA CYS A 92 -6.25 31.49 12.49
C CYS A 92 -7.62 30.80 12.48
N ASN A 93 -8.50 31.18 11.55
CA ASN A 93 -9.76 30.49 11.34
C ASN A 93 -9.48 29.07 10.84
N ALA A 94 -10.10 28.07 11.47
CA ALA A 94 -10.03 26.68 11.07
C ALA A 94 -11.42 26.08 10.96
N THR A 95 -11.62 25.19 9.99
CA THR A 95 -12.85 24.43 9.83
C THR A 95 -12.66 23.06 10.47
N MET A 96 -13.42 22.76 11.51
CA MET A 96 -13.56 21.41 12.03
C MET A 96 -14.70 20.72 11.28
N LYS A 97 -14.38 19.66 10.53
CA LYS A 97 -15.39 18.73 10.02
C LYS A 97 -15.61 17.67 11.10
N ILE A 98 -16.87 17.49 11.49
CA ILE A 98 -17.33 16.43 12.38
C ILE A 98 -17.83 15.28 11.51
#